data_AF-A0A3P7J7K8-F1
#
_entry.id   AF-A0A3P7J7K8-F1
#
_cell.length_a   1.000
_cell.length_b   1.000
_cell.length_c   1.000
_cell.angle_alpha   90.00
_cell.angle_beta   90.00
_cell.angle_gamma   90.00
#
_symmetry.space_group_name_H-M   'P 1'
#
loop_
_entity.id
_entity.type
_entity.pdbx_description
1 polymer ?
#
loop_
_entity_poly.entity_id
_entity_poly.type
_entity_poly.pdbx_seq_one_letter_code
_entity_poly.pdbx_strand_id
1 'polypeptide(L)'
;GNFVFITLTISISRAVIITFKVEFTWDRVRLFDQDIVQALDTVELEKLAVRKLKMSAKHAMDVAERLYNKGYISYPRTETNKFPPDINLSSLLNKLTSSALWGDFANEVCCFSSYEISGPVTFSIDPGAWPESTKCGSLQGDDWRIYELIVRHFLACLSWDAKGQETRVDLRIGGEIFHATGLYIQDLGYLRIYPYERWSDKTLPSYVEGEHLHDYQLRIADGQTQPPELLNEADLIALMDKYGIGTDATHAEHIEKIKTRQYVGVREDGRFIPGYLGLALVDGYDAMGIWLPCPL
;
A
#
# COMPACT_ATOMS: atom_id res chain seq x y z
N GLY A 1 -4.14 20.77 22.02
CA GLY A 1 -5.17 19.79 21.61
C GLY A 1 -6.16 20.52 20.73
N ASN A 2 -6.53 19.94 19.58
CA ASN A 2 -7.34 20.63 18.59
C ASN A 2 -8.83 20.45 18.91
N PHE A 3 -9.43 21.48 19.51
CA PHE A 3 -10.88 21.58 19.63
C PHE A 3 -11.48 21.88 18.25
N VAL A 4 -12.37 21.01 17.77
CA VAL A 4 -13.24 21.33 16.62
C VAL A 4 -14.53 21.92 17.20
N PHE A 5 -14.70 23.23 17.05
CA PHE A 5 -15.94 23.91 17.44
C PHE A 5 -17.08 23.52 16.50
N ILE A 6 -18.24 23.16 17.06
CA ILE A 6 -19.51 23.09 16.33
C ILE A 6 -20.55 23.86 17.12
N THR A 7 -20.71 25.14 16.77
CA THR A 7 -21.80 26.00 17.28
C THR A 7 -22.82 26.19 16.17
N LEU A 8 -24.06 25.77 16.37
CA LEU A 8 -25.19 26.33 15.63
C LEU A 8 -26.54 26.12 16.33
N THR A 9 -27.18 27.24 16.66
CA THR A 9 -28.52 27.31 17.24
C THR A 9 -29.57 27.00 16.19
N ILE A 10 -30.59 26.19 16.52
CA ILE A 10 -31.78 25.99 15.68
C ILE A 10 -32.99 26.58 16.40
N SER A 11 -33.52 27.69 15.88
CA SER A 11 -34.82 28.22 16.28
C SER A 11 -35.88 27.76 15.29
N ILE A 12 -36.67 26.77 15.67
CA ILE A 12 -37.88 26.35 14.96
C ILE A 12 -39.04 26.43 15.96
N SER A 13 -40.08 27.18 15.60
CA SER A 13 -41.21 27.42 16.50
C SER A 13 -42.08 26.18 16.68
N ARG A 14 -42.35 25.83 17.95
CA ARG A 14 -43.02 24.60 18.43
C ARG A 14 -42.15 23.36 18.32
N ALA A 15 -41.72 22.86 19.48
CA ALA A 15 -40.97 21.62 19.60
C ALA A 15 -41.81 20.42 19.15
N VAL A 16 -41.27 19.64 18.21
CA VAL A 16 -41.72 18.28 17.91
C VAL A 16 -40.53 17.37 18.19
N ILE A 17 -40.44 16.87 19.42
CA ILE A 17 -39.42 15.88 19.80
C ILE A 17 -39.89 14.53 19.24
N ILE A 18 -39.39 14.15 18.08
CA ILE A 18 -39.68 12.84 17.48
C ILE A 18 -38.68 11.83 18.04
N THR A 19 -39.03 11.20 19.16
CA THR A 19 -38.24 10.13 19.76
C THR A 19 -38.37 8.86 18.91
N PHE A 20 -37.58 8.76 17.83
CA PHE A 20 -37.44 7.50 17.10
C PHE A 20 -36.81 6.45 18.01
N LYS A 21 -37.41 5.25 18.05
CA LYS A 21 -36.86 4.11 18.78
C LYS A 21 -35.60 3.65 18.06
N VAL A 22 -34.44 3.92 18.67
CA VAL A 22 -33.18 3.29 18.23
C VAL A 22 -33.16 1.87 18.73
N GLU A 23 -33.02 0.93 17.79
CA GLU A 23 -32.77 -0.47 18.07
C GLU A 23 -31.38 -0.79 17.53
N PHE A 24 -30.48 -1.15 18.43
CA PHE A 24 -29.18 -1.72 18.10
C PHE A 24 -29.33 -3.21 17.83
N THR A 25 -28.66 -3.71 16.79
CA THR A 25 -28.37 -5.13 16.62
C THR A 25 -26.88 -5.33 16.50
N TRP A 26 -26.30 -6.09 17.43
CA TRP A 26 -24.91 -6.52 17.36
C TRP A 26 -24.76 -7.59 16.28
N ASP A 27 -23.87 -7.39 15.30
CA ASP A 27 -23.39 -8.50 14.48
C ASP A 27 -21.88 -8.66 14.62
N ARG A 28 -21.50 -9.85 15.13
CA ARG A 28 -20.18 -10.46 15.25
C ARG A 28 -18.97 -9.53 15.43
N VAL A 29 -18.29 -9.73 16.57
CA VAL A 29 -16.82 -9.54 16.64
C VAL A 29 -16.20 -10.37 15.53
N ARG A 30 -15.71 -9.70 14.48
CA ARG A 30 -14.94 -10.35 13.41
C ARG A 30 -13.47 -10.11 13.67
N LEU A 31 -12.73 -11.19 13.90
CA LEU A 31 -11.29 -11.18 13.70
C LEU A 31 -11.05 -10.95 12.20
N PHE A 32 -10.33 -9.87 11.91
CA PHE A 32 -9.91 -9.48 10.57
C PHE A 32 -8.39 -9.47 10.59
N ASP A 33 -7.79 -10.34 9.79
CA ASP A 33 -6.36 -10.32 9.54
C ASP A 33 -6.10 -9.42 8.31
N GLN A 34 -5.15 -8.50 8.40
CA GLN A 34 -4.58 -7.83 7.24
C GLN A 34 -3.38 -8.68 6.78
N ASP A 35 -3.61 -9.43 5.70
CA ASP A 35 -2.64 -10.34 5.08
C ASP A 35 -1.23 -9.72 4.99
N ILE A 36 -0.20 -10.52 5.29
CA ILE A 36 1.20 -10.14 5.02
C ILE A 36 1.38 -9.68 3.56
N VAL A 37 2.29 -8.74 3.36
CA VAL A 37 2.68 -8.31 2.00
C VAL A 37 3.11 -9.53 1.19
N GLN A 38 2.50 -9.72 0.01
CA GLN A 38 3.09 -10.62 -0.99
C GLN A 38 4.47 -10.09 -1.37
N ALA A 39 5.36 -11.02 -1.67
CA ALA A 39 6.75 -10.67 -1.81
C ALA A 39 7.08 -9.94 -3.10
N LEU A 40 8.09 -9.10 -2.97
CA LEU A 40 8.50 -8.15 -3.99
C LEU A 40 9.00 -8.84 -5.27
N ASP A 41 8.53 -8.31 -6.39
CA ASP A 41 9.04 -8.50 -7.74
C ASP A 41 9.46 -7.13 -8.31
N THR A 42 9.83 -7.06 -9.60
CA THR A 42 10.18 -5.77 -10.21
C THR A 42 9.01 -4.79 -10.27
N VAL A 43 7.81 -5.27 -10.57
CA VAL A 43 6.63 -4.44 -10.82
C VAL A 43 6.19 -3.76 -9.52
N GLU A 44 6.13 -4.50 -8.41
CA GLU A 44 5.86 -3.92 -7.09
C GLU A 44 7.02 -3.07 -6.56
N LEU A 45 8.29 -3.36 -6.87
CA LEU A 45 9.40 -2.46 -6.52
C LEU A 45 9.24 -1.10 -7.21
N GLU A 46 8.97 -1.07 -8.51
CA GLU A 46 8.72 0.17 -9.25
C GLU A 46 7.50 0.92 -8.70
N LYS A 47 6.37 0.23 -8.49
CA LYS A 47 5.13 0.80 -7.94
C LYS A 47 5.31 1.35 -6.52
N LEU A 48 6.03 0.64 -5.64
CA LEU A 48 6.33 1.10 -4.28
C LEU A 48 7.33 2.26 -4.26
N ALA A 49 8.35 2.25 -5.12
CA ALA A 49 9.31 3.35 -5.20
C ALA A 49 8.63 4.67 -5.65
N VAL A 50 7.73 4.61 -6.63
CA VAL A 50 6.90 5.76 -7.04
C VAL A 50 5.95 6.17 -5.92
N ARG A 51 5.12 5.26 -5.40
CA ARG A 51 4.05 5.59 -4.46
C ARG A 51 4.58 6.05 -3.10
N LYS A 52 5.59 5.35 -2.56
CA LYS A 52 6.10 5.51 -1.18
C LYS A 52 7.40 6.33 -1.11
N LEU A 53 8.35 6.14 -2.03
CA LEU A 53 9.64 6.84 -2.03
C LEU A 53 9.68 8.11 -2.91
N LYS A 54 8.67 8.34 -3.76
CA LYS A 54 8.60 9.46 -4.72
C LYS A 54 9.79 9.48 -5.71
N MET A 55 10.28 8.30 -6.08
CA MET A 55 11.27 8.11 -7.15
C MET A 55 10.54 7.76 -8.46
N SER A 56 11.11 8.07 -9.62
CA SER A 56 10.64 7.45 -10.87
C SER A 56 11.02 5.96 -10.89
N ALA A 57 10.25 5.14 -11.60
CA ALA A 57 10.51 3.70 -11.72
C ALA A 57 11.91 3.42 -12.27
N LYS A 58 12.31 4.16 -13.32
CA LYS A 58 13.66 4.09 -13.89
C LYS A 58 14.76 4.38 -12.86
N HIS A 59 14.65 5.47 -12.09
CA HIS A 59 15.66 5.81 -11.07
C HIS A 59 15.72 4.76 -9.95
N ALA A 60 14.57 4.21 -9.56
CA ALA A 60 14.52 3.11 -8.60
C ALA A 60 15.24 1.85 -9.11
N MET A 61 15.06 1.50 -10.39
CA MET A 61 15.76 0.40 -11.05
C MET A 61 17.25 0.67 -11.24
N ASP A 62 17.64 1.88 -11.64
CA ASP A 62 19.05 2.31 -11.71
C ASP A 62 19.73 2.23 -10.33
N VAL A 63 19.01 2.50 -9.25
CA VAL A 63 19.49 2.32 -7.86
C VAL A 63 19.58 0.83 -7.50
N ALA A 64 18.54 0.04 -7.76
CA ALA A 64 18.51 -1.39 -7.45
C ALA A 64 19.63 -2.14 -8.19
N GLU A 65 19.88 -1.83 -9.47
CA GLU A 65 20.95 -2.44 -10.25
C GLU A 65 22.35 -2.06 -9.70
N ARG A 66 22.53 -0.84 -9.16
CA ARG A 66 23.76 -0.51 -8.40
C ARG A 66 23.87 -1.28 -7.09
N LEU A 67 22.77 -1.52 -6.37
CA LEU A 67 22.78 -2.29 -5.12
C LEU A 67 23.11 -3.77 -5.38
N TYR A 68 22.55 -4.35 -6.45
CA TYR A 68 22.90 -5.70 -6.92
C TYR A 68 24.37 -5.81 -7.31
N ASN A 69 24.89 -4.89 -8.14
CA ASN A 69 26.31 -4.88 -8.55
C ASN A 69 27.29 -4.64 -7.38
N LYS A 70 26.81 -4.10 -6.25
CA LYS A 70 27.54 -3.97 -4.99
C LYS A 70 27.34 -5.15 -4.03
N GLY A 71 26.44 -6.10 -4.34
CA GLY A 71 26.16 -7.28 -3.53
C GLY A 71 25.14 -7.10 -2.38
N TYR A 72 24.37 -6.01 -2.35
CA TYR A 72 23.43 -5.74 -1.25
C TYR A 72 22.05 -6.40 -1.40
N ILE A 73 21.68 -6.82 -2.62
CA ILE A 73 20.38 -7.44 -2.96
C ILE A 73 20.56 -8.47 -4.07
N SER A 74 19.58 -9.35 -4.29
CA SER A 74 19.51 -10.21 -5.48
C SER A 74 19.28 -9.42 -6.78
N TYR A 75 19.33 -10.11 -7.92
CA TYR A 75 19.05 -9.51 -9.21
C TYR A 75 17.63 -8.88 -9.24
N PRO A 76 17.48 -7.58 -9.57
CA PRO A 76 16.23 -6.86 -9.32
C PRO A 76 15.23 -6.91 -10.49
N ARG A 77 15.58 -7.54 -11.61
CA ARG A 77 14.73 -7.74 -12.79
C ARG A 77 14.19 -9.17 -12.76
N THR A 78 12.96 -9.36 -12.27
CA THR A 78 12.34 -10.66 -12.06
C THR A 78 10.81 -10.53 -12.01
N GLU A 79 10.14 -11.46 -12.69
CA GLU A 79 8.67 -11.68 -12.63
C GLU A 79 8.32 -12.79 -11.62
N THR A 80 9.31 -13.31 -10.89
CA THR A 80 9.14 -14.37 -9.88
C THR A 80 8.71 -13.76 -8.54
N ASN A 81 7.68 -14.34 -7.92
CA ASN A 81 7.22 -14.02 -6.55
C ASN A 81 7.28 -15.23 -5.59
N LYS A 82 8.08 -16.27 -5.91
CA LYS A 82 8.22 -17.53 -5.16
C LYS A 82 9.69 -17.91 -4.91
N PHE A 83 10.05 -18.26 -3.68
CA PHE A 83 11.45 -18.36 -3.23
C PHE A 83 11.90 -19.78 -3.56
N PRO A 84 13.06 -19.99 -4.21
CA PRO A 84 13.52 -21.34 -4.56
C PRO A 84 13.74 -22.17 -3.29
N PRO A 85 13.34 -23.46 -3.25
CA PRO A 85 13.37 -24.26 -2.03
C PRO A 85 14.79 -24.46 -1.46
N ASP A 86 15.82 -24.25 -2.28
CA ASP A 86 17.24 -24.42 -1.92
C ASP A 86 17.82 -23.24 -1.11
N ILE A 87 17.07 -22.14 -0.91
CA ILE A 87 17.58 -20.92 -0.27
C ILE A 87 17.48 -20.93 1.25
N ASN A 88 18.58 -20.61 1.93
CA ASN A 88 18.62 -20.64 3.38
C ASN A 88 18.08 -19.34 4.01
N LEU A 89 16.76 -19.24 4.11
CA LEU A 89 16.05 -18.11 4.73
C LEU A 89 16.47 -17.85 6.18
N SER A 90 16.74 -18.92 6.95
CA SER A 90 17.22 -18.78 8.34
C SER A 90 18.60 -18.11 8.42
N SER A 91 19.50 -18.40 7.48
CA SER A 91 20.80 -17.72 7.36
C SER A 91 20.63 -16.24 7.01
N LEU A 92 19.71 -15.92 6.10
CA LEU A 92 19.35 -14.54 5.74
C LEU A 92 18.84 -13.75 6.96
N LEU A 93 17.83 -14.27 7.65
CA LEU A 93 17.25 -13.63 8.84
C LEU A 93 18.27 -13.49 9.99
N ASN A 94 18.98 -14.57 10.34
CA ASN A 94 19.94 -14.60 11.45
C ASN A 94 21.02 -13.51 11.34
N LYS A 95 21.37 -13.09 10.14
CA LYS A 95 22.44 -12.11 9.88
C LYS A 95 21.90 -10.67 9.75
N LEU A 96 20.57 -10.48 9.68
CA LEU A 96 19.89 -9.19 9.88
C LEU A 96 19.67 -8.84 11.37
N THR A 97 19.72 -9.84 12.28
CA THR A 97 19.52 -9.67 13.74
C THR A 97 20.48 -8.67 14.39
N SER A 98 21.68 -8.47 13.81
CA SER A 98 22.69 -7.54 14.30
C SER A 98 22.42 -6.06 13.97
N SER A 99 21.30 -5.74 13.30
CA SER A 99 20.95 -4.37 12.90
C SER A 99 20.22 -3.61 14.01
N ALA A 100 20.69 -2.43 14.38
CA ALA A 100 20.02 -1.56 15.35
C ALA A 100 18.66 -0.98 14.88
N LEU A 101 18.27 -1.19 13.62
CA LEU A 101 17.01 -0.66 13.05
C LEU A 101 15.88 -1.69 12.96
N TRP A 102 16.21 -2.99 12.99
CA TRP A 102 15.27 -4.09 12.74
C TRP A 102 15.71 -5.44 13.31
N GLY A 103 16.82 -5.49 14.04
CA GLY A 103 17.40 -6.72 14.57
C GLY A 103 16.49 -7.44 15.55
N ASP A 104 15.83 -6.71 16.44
CA ASP A 104 14.84 -7.25 17.38
C ASP A 104 13.68 -7.92 16.64
N PHE A 105 13.11 -7.25 15.63
CA PHE A 105 12.05 -7.83 14.79
C PHE A 105 12.54 -9.03 13.98
N ALA A 106 13.78 -9.00 13.47
CA ALA A 106 14.37 -10.16 12.79
C ALA A 106 14.58 -11.36 13.73
N ASN A 107 14.91 -11.13 15.01
CA ASN A 107 14.96 -12.19 16.04
C ASN A 107 13.56 -12.75 16.33
N GLU A 108 12.54 -11.90 16.47
CA GLU A 108 11.14 -12.34 16.63
C GLU A 108 10.68 -13.18 15.43
N VAL A 109 11.01 -12.74 14.20
CA VAL A 109 10.72 -13.50 12.98
C VAL A 109 11.46 -14.83 12.96
N CYS A 110 12.75 -14.93 13.32
CA CYS A 110 13.45 -16.21 13.44
C CYS A 110 12.75 -17.19 14.41
N CYS A 111 12.28 -16.68 15.56
CA CYS A 111 11.56 -17.48 16.54
C CYS A 111 10.18 -17.93 16.04
N PHE A 112 9.43 -17.05 15.37
CA PHE A 112 8.14 -17.35 14.76
C PHE A 112 8.29 -18.37 13.62
N SER A 113 9.23 -18.12 12.72
CA SER A 113 9.54 -18.94 11.53
C SER A 113 10.15 -20.32 11.88
N SER A 114 10.29 -20.65 13.16
CA SER A 114 10.74 -21.98 13.61
C SER A 114 9.64 -23.05 13.46
N TYR A 115 8.39 -22.64 13.19
CA TYR A 115 7.32 -23.50 12.70
C TYR A 115 7.01 -23.15 11.23
N GLU A 116 7.23 -24.12 10.35
CA GLU A 116 6.78 -24.15 8.94
C GLU A 116 6.93 -22.85 8.11
N ILE A 117 8.17 -22.52 7.68
CA ILE A 117 8.39 -21.60 6.54
C ILE A 117 8.00 -22.28 5.20
N SER A 118 6.71 -22.59 5.05
CA SER A 118 6.12 -23.20 3.86
C SER A 118 5.38 -22.13 3.03
N GLY A 119 6.07 -21.02 2.74
CA GLY A 119 5.52 -19.84 2.06
C GLY A 119 6.40 -19.41 0.87
N PRO A 120 5.82 -19.17 -0.33
CA PRO A 120 6.56 -18.65 -1.48
C PRO A 120 6.67 -17.12 -1.44
N VAL A 121 7.88 -16.57 -1.61
CA VAL A 121 8.20 -15.13 -1.53
C VAL A 121 9.37 -14.79 -2.51
N THR A 122 9.74 -13.57 -2.92
CA THR A 122 10.96 -13.26 -3.72
C THR A 122 11.57 -11.91 -3.31
N PHE A 123 12.54 -11.41 -4.09
CA PHE A 123 13.58 -10.45 -3.71
C PHE A 123 14.33 -10.95 -2.47
N SER A 124 15.31 -11.82 -2.72
CA SER A 124 16.27 -12.17 -1.70
C SER A 124 17.28 -11.05 -1.52
N ILE A 125 17.81 -10.95 -0.32
CA ILE A 125 19.13 -10.33 -0.14
C ILE A 125 20.16 -11.37 -0.59
N ASP A 126 21.26 -10.98 -1.24
CA ASP A 126 22.40 -11.90 -1.38
C ASP A 126 23.23 -11.81 -0.09
N PRO A 127 23.29 -12.89 0.73
CA PRO A 127 23.98 -12.86 2.02
C PRO A 127 25.46 -13.28 1.92
N GLY A 128 25.94 -13.60 0.72
CA GLY A 128 27.32 -13.96 0.40
C GLY A 128 28.16 -12.76 -0.03
N ALA A 129 27.51 -11.72 -0.57
CA ALA A 129 28.14 -10.44 -0.90
C ALA A 129 27.91 -9.33 0.16
N TRP A 130 27.42 -9.71 1.35
CA TRP A 130 27.61 -8.88 2.55
C TRP A 130 29.10 -8.81 2.90
N PRO A 131 29.73 -7.62 2.95
CA PRO A 131 31.00 -7.47 3.64
C PRO A 131 30.81 -7.68 5.14
N GLU A 132 31.92 -7.84 5.86
CA GLU A 132 32.02 -7.95 7.33
C GLU A 132 31.72 -6.60 8.04
N SER A 133 30.76 -5.84 7.50
CA SER A 133 30.50 -4.44 7.81
C SER A 133 29.05 -4.03 7.53
N THR A 134 28.10 -4.64 8.25
CA THR A 134 26.85 -3.98 8.70
C THR A 134 27.12 -2.80 9.66
N LYS A 135 28.22 -2.06 9.44
CA LYS A 135 28.53 -0.79 10.07
C LYS A 135 27.62 0.25 9.44
N CYS A 136 26.81 0.92 10.26
CA CYS A 136 25.97 2.02 9.83
C CYS A 136 26.81 3.10 9.10
N GLY A 137 26.39 3.53 7.90
CA GLY A 137 26.93 4.70 7.20
C GLY A 137 27.53 4.48 5.80
N SER A 138 27.61 3.26 5.28
CA SER A 138 28.15 2.98 3.93
C SER A 138 27.19 3.34 2.79
N LEU A 139 25.91 3.01 2.91
CA LEU A 139 24.85 3.43 2.00
C LEU A 139 24.24 4.76 2.47
N GLN A 140 23.99 5.66 1.52
CA GLN A 140 23.47 7.02 1.76
C GLN A 140 22.53 7.44 0.62
N GLY A 141 21.66 8.42 0.87
CA GLY A 141 20.73 8.91 -0.15
C GLY A 141 19.79 7.82 -0.66
N ASP A 142 19.52 7.81 -1.97
CA ASP A 142 18.55 6.88 -2.56
C ASP A 142 19.00 5.41 -2.54
N ASP A 143 20.31 5.15 -2.60
CA ASP A 143 20.89 3.80 -2.39
C ASP A 143 20.49 3.24 -1.02
N TRP A 144 20.44 4.06 0.04
CA TRP A 144 19.89 3.63 1.34
C TRP A 144 18.37 3.43 1.28
N ARG A 145 17.63 4.35 0.65
CA ARG A 145 16.15 4.36 0.67
C ARG A 145 15.53 3.16 -0.05
N ILE A 146 16.14 2.71 -1.16
CA ILE A 146 15.73 1.49 -1.87
C ILE A 146 16.14 0.24 -1.07
N TYR A 147 17.34 0.21 -0.50
CA TYR A 147 17.79 -0.89 0.35
C TYR A 147 16.88 -1.07 1.58
N GLU A 148 16.54 0.02 2.28
CA GLU A 148 15.64 0.00 3.43
C GLU A 148 14.22 -0.48 3.05
N LEU A 149 13.69 -0.05 1.90
CA LEU A 149 12.40 -0.54 1.38
C LEU A 149 12.43 -2.05 1.17
N ILE A 150 13.47 -2.57 0.51
CA ILE A 150 13.62 -4.01 0.22
C ILE A 150 13.78 -4.81 1.51
N VAL A 151 14.66 -4.41 2.44
CA VAL A 151 14.88 -5.15 3.70
C VAL A 151 13.63 -5.14 4.59
N ARG A 152 12.94 -4.01 4.70
CA ARG A 152 11.68 -3.94 5.47
C ARG A 152 10.57 -4.76 4.84
N HIS A 153 10.47 -4.80 3.51
CA HIS A 153 9.50 -5.62 2.79
C HIS A 153 9.81 -7.11 2.96
N PHE A 154 11.07 -7.52 2.84
CA PHE A 154 11.52 -8.90 3.07
C PHE A 154 11.20 -9.38 4.49
N LEU A 155 11.50 -8.56 5.52
CA LEU A 155 11.16 -8.87 6.91
C LEU A 155 9.63 -8.90 7.15
N ALA A 156 8.87 -8.04 6.48
CA ALA A 156 7.41 -8.05 6.56
C ALA A 156 6.82 -9.34 5.98
N CYS A 157 7.26 -9.74 4.79
CA CYS A 157 6.76 -10.93 4.09
C CYS A 157 7.10 -12.26 4.80
N LEU A 158 8.18 -12.30 5.59
CA LEU A 158 8.55 -13.45 6.42
C LEU A 158 7.95 -13.42 7.84
N SER A 159 7.14 -12.41 8.17
CA SER A 159 6.52 -12.26 9.50
C SER A 159 5.08 -12.81 9.54
N TRP A 160 4.14 -12.07 10.12
CA TRP A 160 2.76 -12.51 10.31
C TRP A 160 1.76 -11.37 10.13
N ASP A 161 0.51 -11.75 9.83
CA ASP A 161 -0.59 -10.84 9.51
C ASP A 161 -0.88 -9.91 10.68
N ALA A 162 -1.25 -8.65 10.39
CA ALA A 162 -1.71 -7.73 11.42
C ALA A 162 -3.14 -8.09 11.82
N LYS A 163 -3.42 -8.20 13.12
CA LYS A 163 -4.67 -8.78 13.64
C LYS A 163 -5.55 -7.71 14.25
N GLY A 164 -6.75 -7.58 13.72
CA GLY A 164 -7.72 -6.58 14.13
C GLY A 164 -9.06 -7.19 14.52
N GLN A 165 -9.80 -6.43 15.32
CA GLN A 165 -11.18 -6.69 15.67
C GLN A 165 -12.05 -5.61 15.03
N GLU A 166 -12.88 -6.01 14.07
CA GLU A 166 -13.97 -5.18 13.59
C GLU A 166 -15.18 -5.34 14.53
N THR A 167 -15.73 -4.21 14.95
CA THR A 167 -17.00 -4.11 15.68
C THR A 167 -17.98 -3.34 14.80
N ARG A 168 -19.06 -4.00 14.39
CA ARG A 168 -20.15 -3.38 13.63
C ARG A 168 -21.36 -3.15 14.51
N VAL A 169 -21.91 -1.94 14.45
CA VAL A 169 -23.07 -1.49 15.20
C VAL A 169 -24.11 -0.99 14.19
N ASP A 170 -25.16 -1.76 13.96
CA ASP A 170 -26.30 -1.33 13.15
C ASP A 170 -27.28 -0.55 14.03
N LEU A 171 -27.79 0.58 13.52
CA LEU A 171 -28.70 1.50 14.21
C LEU A 171 -29.97 1.70 13.39
N ARG A 172 -31.12 1.25 13.89
CA ARG A 172 -32.43 1.60 13.31
C ARG A 172 -32.83 3.02 13.70
N ILE A 173 -33.26 3.85 12.75
CA ILE A 173 -33.88 5.17 13.02
C ILE A 173 -35.16 5.26 12.21
N GLY A 174 -36.31 5.08 12.88
CA GLY A 174 -37.60 4.96 12.20
C GLY A 174 -37.67 3.66 11.40
N GLY A 175 -37.85 3.77 10.07
CA GLY A 175 -37.82 2.63 9.15
C GLY A 175 -36.42 2.30 8.59
N GLU A 176 -35.47 3.24 8.67
CA GLU A 176 -34.16 3.12 8.03
C GLU A 176 -33.12 2.45 8.94
N ILE A 177 -32.13 1.80 8.32
CA ILE A 177 -31.01 1.15 9.02
C ILE A 177 -29.70 1.84 8.61
N PHE A 178 -29.06 2.47 9.59
CA PHE A 178 -27.71 3.00 9.50
C PHE A 178 -26.73 1.99 10.09
N HIS A 179 -25.44 2.13 9.78
CA HIS A 179 -24.40 1.30 10.37
C HIS A 179 -23.15 2.12 10.71
N ALA A 180 -22.51 1.78 11.82
CA ALA A 180 -21.22 2.30 12.23
C ALA A 180 -20.24 1.14 12.38
N THR A 181 -19.07 1.26 11.76
CA THR A 181 -17.95 0.33 11.96
C THR A 181 -16.83 0.98 12.76
N GLY A 182 -16.27 0.19 13.67
CA GLY A 182 -15.05 0.50 14.41
C GLY A 182 -14.03 -0.61 14.29
N LEU A 183 -12.76 -0.24 14.40
CA LEU A 183 -11.61 -1.13 14.34
C LEU A 183 -10.77 -0.96 15.61
N TYR A 184 -10.36 -2.08 16.19
CA TYR A 184 -9.38 -2.17 17.27
C TYR A 184 -8.28 -3.14 16.86
N ILE A 185 -7.04 -2.67 16.78
CA ILE A 185 -5.87 -3.48 16.42
C ILE A 185 -5.40 -4.26 17.65
N GLN A 186 -5.40 -5.59 17.54
CA GLN A 186 -4.95 -6.51 18.59
C GLN A 186 -3.45 -6.79 18.49
N ASP A 187 -2.94 -6.96 17.26
CA ASP A 187 -1.50 -7.04 16.94
C ASP A 187 -1.23 -6.28 15.63
N LEU A 188 -0.12 -5.56 15.57
CA LEU A 188 0.34 -4.88 14.35
C LEU A 188 1.12 -5.80 13.41
N GLY A 189 1.61 -6.96 13.86
CA GLY A 189 2.33 -7.92 13.01
C GLY A 189 3.41 -7.26 12.15
N TYR A 190 3.37 -7.52 10.84
CA TYR A 190 4.28 -6.94 9.85
C TYR A 190 4.30 -5.39 9.80
N LEU A 191 3.23 -4.71 10.21
CA LEU A 191 3.17 -3.23 10.21
C LEU A 191 4.17 -2.61 11.20
N ARG A 192 4.67 -3.38 12.17
CA ARG A 192 5.75 -2.96 13.08
C ARG A 192 7.06 -2.68 12.35
N ILE A 193 7.35 -3.40 11.26
CA ILE A 193 8.57 -3.23 10.45
C ILE A 193 8.32 -2.42 9.17
N TYR A 194 7.07 -2.33 8.69
CA TYR A 194 6.68 -1.82 7.37
C TYR A 194 5.92 -0.47 7.39
N PRO A 195 6.60 0.67 7.65
CA PRO A 195 5.97 1.99 7.84
C PRO A 195 5.36 2.61 6.58
N TYR A 196 5.50 1.93 5.44
CA TYR A 196 4.92 2.32 4.15
C TYR A 196 3.42 2.04 4.09
N GLU A 197 2.91 1.19 4.98
CA GLU A 197 1.49 0.94 5.19
C GLU A 197 1.10 1.35 6.61
N ARG A 198 -0.19 1.66 6.78
CA ARG A 198 -0.72 2.16 8.05
C ARG A 198 -2.14 1.65 8.22
N TRP A 199 -2.32 0.88 9.27
CA TRP A 199 -3.62 0.61 9.86
C TRP A 199 -3.82 1.60 11.02
N SER A 200 -5.07 1.95 11.31
CA SER A 200 -5.38 3.01 12.27
C SER A 200 -6.60 2.63 13.09
N ASP A 201 -6.45 2.61 14.41
CA ASP A 201 -7.56 2.40 15.33
C ASP A 201 -8.65 3.44 15.14
N LYS A 202 -9.90 2.95 15.16
CA LYS A 202 -11.11 3.75 15.16
C LYS A 202 -12.12 3.04 16.04
N THR A 203 -11.84 2.99 17.33
CA THR A 203 -12.73 2.35 18.30
C THR A 203 -14.09 3.06 18.35
N LEU A 204 -15.16 2.27 18.45
CA LEU A 204 -16.48 2.78 18.79
C LEU A 204 -16.64 2.82 20.32
N PRO A 205 -17.51 3.68 20.87
CA PRO A 205 -18.02 3.54 22.23
C PRO A 205 -18.65 2.16 22.47
N SER A 206 -18.77 1.77 23.74
CA SER A 206 -19.58 0.62 24.11
C SER A 206 -21.06 0.96 23.95
N TYR A 207 -21.82 0.10 23.28
CA TYR A 207 -23.27 0.21 23.10
C TYR A 207 -23.95 -1.09 23.55
N VAL A 208 -25.08 -0.98 24.23
CA VAL A 208 -25.89 -2.11 24.70
C VAL A 208 -27.01 -2.42 23.70
N GLU A 209 -27.32 -3.70 23.49
CA GLU A 209 -28.42 -4.10 22.61
C GLU A 209 -29.76 -3.54 23.12
N GLY A 210 -30.54 -2.92 22.22
CA GLY A 210 -31.77 -2.23 22.59
C GLY A 210 -31.61 -0.89 23.34
N GLU A 211 -30.39 -0.38 23.55
CA GLU A 211 -30.15 0.96 24.09
C GLU A 211 -30.78 2.06 23.21
N HIS A 212 -31.15 3.20 23.81
CA HIS A 212 -31.77 4.31 23.11
C HIS A 212 -30.85 5.53 23.10
N LEU A 213 -30.42 5.95 21.91
CA LEU A 213 -29.70 7.22 21.75
C LEU A 213 -30.69 8.39 21.87
N HIS A 214 -30.44 9.27 22.83
CA HIS A 214 -31.26 10.44 23.10
C HIS A 214 -30.76 11.67 22.33
N ASP A 215 -29.43 11.84 22.21
CA ASP A 215 -28.79 12.95 21.51
C ASP A 215 -28.13 12.46 20.21
N TYR A 216 -28.75 12.76 19.07
CA TYR A 216 -28.19 12.56 17.74
C TYR A 216 -28.67 13.65 16.77
N GLN A 217 -27.90 13.88 15.69
CA GLN A 217 -28.28 14.83 14.65
C GLN A 217 -28.35 14.12 13.29
N LEU A 218 -29.56 14.00 12.76
CA LEU A 218 -29.78 13.56 11.38
C LEU A 218 -29.54 14.74 10.42
N ARG A 219 -28.85 14.48 9.31
CA ARG A 219 -28.57 15.45 8.23
C ARG A 219 -28.78 14.79 6.88
N ILE A 220 -29.36 15.52 5.94
CA ILE A 220 -29.28 15.20 4.51
C ILE A 220 -28.02 15.89 3.97
N ALA A 221 -27.23 15.20 3.16
CA ALA A 221 -26.00 15.72 2.59
C ALA A 221 -25.98 15.49 1.08
N ASP A 222 -25.74 16.55 0.31
CA ASP A 222 -25.57 16.45 -1.14
C ASP A 222 -24.19 15.88 -1.49
N GLY A 223 -24.15 14.96 -2.45
CA GLY A 223 -22.94 14.37 -2.99
C GLY A 223 -22.77 14.67 -4.47
N GLN A 224 -21.52 14.69 -4.95
CA GLN A 224 -21.19 14.81 -6.37
C GLN A 224 -20.20 13.72 -6.77
N THR A 225 -20.41 13.12 -7.94
CA THR A 225 -19.46 12.20 -8.56
C THR A 225 -18.22 12.95 -9.03
N GLN A 226 -17.04 12.52 -8.61
CA GLN A 226 -15.77 13.06 -9.11
C GLN A 226 -15.33 12.28 -10.37
N PRO A 227 -14.72 12.94 -11.37
CA PRO A 227 -14.13 12.25 -12.52
C PRO A 227 -12.90 11.43 -12.09
N PRO A 228 -12.50 10.41 -12.88
CA PRO A 228 -11.24 9.69 -12.64
C PRO A 228 -10.04 10.62 -12.61
N GLU A 229 -9.07 10.32 -11.74
CA GLU A 229 -7.83 11.08 -11.66
C GLU A 229 -6.86 10.73 -12.79
N LEU A 230 -5.97 11.68 -13.14
CA LEU A 230 -4.89 11.42 -14.09
C LEU A 230 -3.88 10.41 -13.51
N LEU A 231 -3.42 9.49 -14.36
CA LEU A 231 -2.47 8.43 -13.98
C LEU A 231 -1.14 9.03 -13.48
N ASN A 232 -0.60 8.48 -12.39
CA ASN A 232 0.83 8.61 -12.08
C ASN A 232 1.62 7.41 -12.62
N GLU A 233 2.94 7.42 -12.46
CA GLU A 233 3.84 6.39 -12.98
C GLU A 233 3.51 4.97 -12.47
N ALA A 234 3.13 4.79 -11.20
CA ALA A 234 2.75 3.47 -10.67
C ALA A 234 1.39 2.99 -11.19
N ASP A 235 0.47 3.90 -11.51
CA ASP A 235 -0.84 3.54 -12.04
C ASP A 235 -0.76 3.20 -13.53
N LEU A 236 0.14 3.87 -14.26
CA LEU A 236 0.48 3.50 -15.63
C LEU A 236 1.17 2.13 -15.69
N ILE A 237 2.13 1.85 -14.79
CA ILE A 237 2.76 0.52 -14.67
C ILE A 237 1.71 -0.56 -14.37
N ALA A 238 0.80 -0.30 -13.42
CA ALA A 238 -0.27 -1.25 -13.09
C ALA A 238 -1.29 -1.48 -14.23
N LEU A 239 -1.45 -0.53 -15.16
CA LEU A 239 -2.21 -0.74 -16.39
C LEU A 239 -1.42 -1.51 -17.45
N MET A 240 -0.14 -1.17 -17.63
CA MET A 240 0.76 -1.84 -18.57
C MET A 240 0.89 -3.34 -18.25
N ASP A 241 1.18 -3.66 -17.00
CA ASP A 241 1.23 -5.01 -16.42
C ASP A 241 -0.10 -5.77 -16.62
N LYS A 242 -1.23 -5.17 -16.26
CA LYS A 242 -2.58 -5.73 -16.47
C LYS A 242 -2.88 -6.09 -17.93
N TYR A 243 -2.32 -5.36 -18.88
CA TYR A 243 -2.48 -5.60 -20.32
C TYR A 243 -1.25 -6.27 -20.98
N GLY A 244 -0.34 -6.86 -20.19
CA GLY A 244 0.79 -7.65 -20.67
C GLY A 244 1.80 -6.90 -21.56
N ILE A 245 1.88 -5.57 -21.46
CA ILE A 245 2.81 -4.74 -22.23
C ILE A 245 3.93 -4.18 -21.36
N GLY A 246 5.18 -4.31 -21.77
CA GLY A 246 6.33 -3.84 -20.97
C GLY A 246 6.89 -4.87 -19.98
N THR A 247 6.59 -6.15 -20.19
CA THR A 247 7.18 -7.33 -19.54
C THR A 247 8.72 -7.34 -19.60
N ASP A 248 9.35 -8.29 -18.91
CA ASP A 248 10.82 -8.42 -18.78
C ASP A 248 11.49 -7.13 -18.26
N ALA A 249 10.87 -6.53 -17.24
CA ALA A 249 11.34 -5.30 -16.59
C ALA A 249 11.56 -4.10 -17.54
N THR A 250 10.71 -3.95 -18.57
CA THR A 250 10.81 -2.84 -19.56
C THR A 250 9.81 -1.70 -19.35
N HIS A 251 8.90 -1.80 -18.37
CA HIS A 251 7.92 -0.74 -18.04
C HIS A 251 8.55 0.65 -17.89
N ALA A 252 9.51 0.82 -16.99
CA ALA A 252 10.21 2.09 -16.76
C ALA A 252 10.86 2.68 -18.04
N GLU A 253 11.39 1.82 -18.92
CA GLU A 253 12.05 2.28 -20.16
C GLU A 253 11.03 2.83 -21.17
N HIS A 254 9.87 2.18 -21.29
CA HIS A 254 8.77 2.65 -22.15
C HIS A 254 8.17 3.96 -21.65
N ILE A 255 7.98 4.10 -20.33
CA ILE A 255 7.48 5.32 -19.70
C ILE A 255 8.50 6.46 -19.85
N GLU A 256 9.80 6.19 -19.69
CA GLU A 256 10.84 7.19 -19.96
C GLU A 256 10.86 7.62 -21.43
N LYS A 257 10.71 6.70 -22.39
CA LYS A 257 10.65 7.02 -23.83
C LYS A 257 9.54 8.02 -24.16
N ILE A 258 8.33 7.89 -23.59
CA ILE A 258 7.22 8.83 -23.84
C ILE A 258 7.39 10.18 -23.13
N LYS A 259 8.00 10.20 -21.93
CA LYS A 259 8.45 11.43 -21.24
C LYS A 259 9.49 12.18 -22.07
N THR A 260 10.57 11.50 -22.47
CA THR A 260 11.69 12.08 -23.23
C THR A 260 11.27 12.61 -24.60
N ARG A 261 10.32 11.93 -25.27
CA ARG A 261 9.75 12.39 -26.56
C ARG A 261 8.70 13.50 -26.43
N GLN A 262 8.43 13.99 -25.21
CA GLN A 262 7.44 15.04 -24.92
C GLN A 262 6.01 14.68 -25.38
N TYR A 263 5.69 13.39 -25.48
CA TYR A 263 4.33 12.91 -25.75
C TYR A 263 3.46 13.04 -24.49
N VAL A 264 4.07 12.91 -23.31
CA VAL A 264 3.47 13.24 -22.01
C VAL A 264 4.34 14.24 -21.25
N GLY A 265 3.70 15.21 -20.60
CA GLY A 265 4.29 16.00 -19.52
C GLY A 265 3.97 15.38 -18.16
N VAL A 266 4.71 15.77 -17.12
CA VAL A 266 4.47 15.38 -15.73
C VAL A 266 4.15 16.63 -14.92
N ARG A 267 3.07 16.58 -14.13
CA ARG A 267 2.65 17.66 -13.22
C ARG A 267 3.48 17.68 -11.93
N GLU A 268 3.33 18.76 -11.16
CA GLU A 268 3.87 18.87 -9.79
C GLU A 268 3.33 17.78 -8.83
N ASP A 269 2.13 17.23 -9.09
CA ASP A 269 1.55 16.11 -8.34
C ASP A 269 2.04 14.72 -8.80
N GLY A 270 2.96 14.67 -9.78
CA GLY A 270 3.52 13.44 -10.33
C GLY A 270 2.65 12.72 -11.38
N ARG A 271 1.54 13.33 -11.82
CA ARG A 271 0.61 12.73 -12.80
C ARG A 271 0.93 13.15 -14.24
N PHE A 272 0.60 12.28 -15.19
CA PHE A 272 0.79 12.53 -16.61
C PHE A 272 -0.30 13.44 -17.19
N ILE A 273 0.11 14.35 -18.07
CA ILE A 273 -0.77 15.07 -18.99
C ILE A 273 -0.30 14.75 -20.42
N PRO A 274 -1.17 14.31 -21.35
CA PRO A 274 -0.80 14.15 -22.74
C PRO A 274 -0.47 15.51 -23.37
N GLY A 275 0.67 15.61 -24.04
CA GLY A 275 1.00 16.77 -24.87
C GLY A 275 0.20 16.76 -26.17
N TYR A 276 -0.01 17.93 -26.79
CA TYR A 276 -0.73 18.06 -28.07
C TYR A 276 -0.25 17.08 -29.15
N LEU A 277 1.06 16.85 -29.25
CA LEU A 277 1.63 15.88 -30.19
C LEU A 277 1.28 14.42 -29.83
N GLY A 278 1.32 14.06 -28.54
CA GLY A 278 0.94 12.72 -28.08
C GLY A 278 -0.53 12.42 -28.35
N LEU A 279 -1.41 13.37 -28.02
CA LEU A 279 -2.85 13.26 -28.27
C LEU A 279 -3.17 13.17 -29.76
N ALA A 280 -2.64 14.08 -30.59
CA ALA A 280 -2.89 14.09 -32.03
C ALA A 280 -2.35 12.85 -32.76
N LEU A 281 -1.33 12.17 -32.21
CA LEU A 281 -0.86 10.89 -32.73
C LEU A 281 -1.84 9.74 -32.41
N VAL A 282 -2.35 9.67 -31.17
CA VAL A 282 -3.32 8.64 -30.76
C VAL A 282 -4.64 8.82 -31.51
N ASP A 283 -5.25 10.00 -31.40
CA ASP A 283 -6.48 10.37 -32.11
C ASP A 283 -6.35 10.14 -33.64
N GLY A 284 -5.15 10.39 -34.18
CA GLY A 284 -4.84 10.22 -35.59
C GLY A 284 -4.85 8.76 -36.06
N TYR A 285 -4.34 7.82 -35.26
CA TYR A 285 -4.39 6.38 -35.60
C TYR A 285 -5.78 5.78 -35.38
N ASP A 286 -6.45 6.15 -34.28
CA ASP A 286 -7.82 5.70 -33.99
C ASP A 286 -8.81 6.18 -35.07
N ALA A 287 -8.67 7.42 -35.55
CA ALA A 287 -9.48 7.96 -36.65
C ALA A 287 -9.26 7.25 -38.01
N MET A 288 -8.15 6.53 -38.20
CA MET A 288 -7.92 5.67 -39.36
C MET A 288 -8.62 4.30 -39.23
N GLY A 289 -9.29 4.03 -38.10
CA GLY A 289 -9.83 2.71 -37.77
C GLY A 289 -8.75 1.69 -37.39
N ILE A 290 -7.52 2.15 -37.14
CA ILE A 290 -6.37 1.32 -36.82
C ILE A 290 -6.19 1.33 -35.30
N TRP A 291 -6.81 0.35 -34.62
CA TRP A 291 -6.80 0.17 -33.16
C TRP A 291 -5.42 -0.30 -32.61
N LEU A 292 -4.35 0.36 -33.02
CA LEU A 292 -2.98 0.17 -32.52
C LEU A 292 -2.73 0.60 -31.07
N PRO A 293 -3.40 1.62 -30.48
CA PRO A 293 -3.11 2.03 -29.09
C PRO A 293 -3.79 1.15 -28.05
N CYS A 294 -4.61 0.16 -28.46
CA CYS A 294 -5.18 -0.83 -27.55
C CYS A 294 -4.25 -2.05 -27.44
N PRO A 295 -3.65 -2.32 -26.26
CA PRO A 295 -3.04 -3.63 -26.02
C PRO A 295 -4.13 -4.72 -26.03
N LEU A 296 -3.73 -5.94 -26.43
CA LEU A 296 -4.62 -7.08 -26.73
C LEU A 296 -5.10 -7.83 -25.49
#